data_AF-A0A7S1R485-F1
#
_entry.id   AF-A0A7S1R485-F1
#
_cell.length_a   1.000
_cell.length_b   1.000
_cell.length_c   1.000
_cell.angle_alpha   90.00
_cell.angle_beta   90.00
_cell.angle_gamma   90.00
#
_symmetry.space_group_name_H-M   'P 1'
#
loop_
_entity.id
_entity.type
_entity.pdbx_description
1 polymer ?
#
loop_
_entity_poly.entity_id
_entity_poly.type
_entity_poly.pdbx_seq_one_letter_code
_entity_poly.pdbx_strand_id
1 'polypeptide(L)'
;WLRTRAVSVLYWSARATRASLLWKMLCLRRLTRAPRMVPVVGTGLRMATNKGTKPNWQDCDSQHAYTYHEFEKQVYGRMQFKKIKRLSEYAVSATRATVEAEKKKFYTRFPHPAGFRWSDKETKMTGPESGTKKSKTDDNQTAGPFQCDMYVRGEVSLKHAFHQCGEGVPLHGGFPPNDLPPSWDDVSSKRNEVVLCEIAETPGSMRGKLWQLERALRFGPDDFKRCAAAVVCLNGERERFDIAVQAVRPVLSQLPYLEIAKVPLFALWTPYRNVYAEIQVLHQHVEALQTGQAQLQKDVGSLKEDVSSIKTKLDTLISALVKPDASNETK
;
A
#
# COMPACT_ATOMS: atom_id res chain seq x y z
N TRP A 1 -44.76 -26.03 12.47
CA TRP A 1 -43.84 -25.00 13.01
C TRP A 1 -42.42 -25.11 12.46
N LEU A 2 -41.76 -26.28 12.48
CA LEU A 2 -40.41 -26.45 11.91
C LEU A 2 -40.33 -26.32 10.37
N ARG A 3 -41.35 -26.74 9.63
CA ARG A 3 -41.37 -26.60 8.14
C ARG A 3 -41.51 -25.15 7.65
N THR A 4 -42.15 -24.27 8.42
CA THR A 4 -42.38 -22.87 8.04
C THR A 4 -41.12 -22.00 8.16
N ARG A 5 -40.20 -22.34 9.08
CA ARG A 5 -38.92 -21.63 9.23
C ARG A 5 -37.91 -21.96 8.11
N ALA A 6 -37.90 -23.20 7.61
CA ALA A 6 -36.97 -23.60 6.54
C ALA A 6 -37.24 -22.87 5.21
N VAL A 7 -38.52 -22.67 4.86
CA VAL A 7 -38.91 -21.92 3.64
C VAL A 7 -38.53 -20.44 3.74
N SER A 8 -38.61 -19.87 4.95
CA SER A 8 -38.25 -18.48 5.20
C SER A 8 -36.75 -18.24 4.99
N VAL A 9 -35.88 -19.13 5.50
CA VAL A 9 -34.42 -18.99 5.36
C VAL A 9 -33.97 -19.12 3.90
N LEU A 10 -34.56 -20.04 3.14
CA LEU A 10 -34.26 -20.20 1.70
C LEU A 10 -34.73 -18.99 0.88
N TYR A 11 -35.88 -18.41 1.22
CA TYR A 11 -36.41 -17.22 0.54
C TYR A 11 -35.53 -15.97 0.76
N TRP A 12 -34.99 -15.80 1.98
CA TRP A 12 -34.09 -14.68 2.29
C TRP A 12 -32.71 -14.84 1.64
N SER A 13 -32.17 -16.07 1.58
CA SER A 13 -30.91 -16.37 0.90
C SER A 13 -30.99 -16.07 -0.61
N ALA A 14 -32.05 -16.49 -1.28
CA ALA A 14 -32.24 -16.22 -2.72
C ALA A 14 -32.39 -14.71 -3.05
N ARG A 15 -32.97 -13.93 -2.12
CA ARG A 15 -33.18 -12.49 -2.29
C ARG A 15 -31.88 -11.69 -2.13
N ALA A 16 -31.00 -12.12 -1.22
CA ALA A 16 -29.66 -11.52 -1.06
C ALA A 16 -28.79 -11.71 -2.30
N THR A 17 -28.82 -12.90 -2.93
CA THR A 17 -28.04 -13.19 -4.14
C THR A 17 -28.50 -12.38 -5.34
N ARG A 18 -29.82 -12.16 -5.49
CA ARG A 18 -30.37 -11.31 -6.56
C ARG A 18 -30.03 -9.83 -6.40
N ALA A 19 -30.02 -9.31 -5.17
CA ALA A 19 -29.63 -7.92 -4.90
C ALA A 19 -28.14 -7.66 -5.22
N SER A 20 -27.26 -8.63 -4.90
CA SER A 20 -25.82 -8.56 -5.22
C SER A 20 -25.54 -8.56 -6.73
N LEU A 21 -26.27 -9.39 -7.50
CA LEU A 21 -26.15 -9.43 -8.96
C LEU A 21 -26.67 -8.15 -9.63
N LEU A 22 -27.78 -7.59 -9.17
CA LEU A 22 -28.32 -6.32 -9.67
C LEU A 22 -27.38 -5.15 -9.38
N TRP A 23 -26.75 -5.12 -8.20
CA TRP A 23 -25.76 -4.09 -7.86
C TRP A 23 -24.52 -4.19 -8.76
N LYS A 24 -23.99 -5.40 -8.98
CA LYS A 24 -22.85 -5.62 -9.90
C LYS A 24 -23.18 -5.19 -11.34
N MET A 25 -24.38 -5.47 -11.84
CA MET A 25 -24.80 -5.02 -13.18
C MET A 25 -24.98 -3.50 -13.28
N LEU A 26 -25.48 -2.85 -12.22
CA LEU A 26 -25.61 -1.38 -12.16
C LEU A 26 -24.25 -0.67 -12.13
N CYS A 27 -23.26 -1.23 -11.43
CA CYS A 27 -21.88 -0.71 -11.44
C CYS A 27 -21.23 -0.85 -12.83
N LEU A 28 -21.42 -1.97 -13.51
CA LEU A 28 -20.90 -2.19 -14.87
C LEU A 28 -21.53 -1.25 -15.92
N ARG A 29 -22.81 -0.86 -15.76
CA ARG A 29 -23.48 0.11 -16.66
C ARG A 29 -23.04 1.56 -16.47
N ARG A 30 -22.46 1.92 -15.31
CA ARG A 30 -21.99 3.29 -15.05
C ARG A 30 -20.58 3.56 -15.60
N LEU A 31 -19.78 2.52 -15.84
CA LEU A 31 -18.42 2.65 -16.35
C LEU A 31 -18.32 2.82 -17.88
N THR A 32 -19.41 2.62 -18.63
CA THR A 32 -19.40 2.70 -20.10
C THR A 32 -19.88 4.04 -20.68
N ARG A 33 -20.14 5.05 -19.84
CA ARG A 33 -20.49 6.41 -20.30
C ARG A 33 -19.37 7.39 -19.97
N ALA A 34 -18.35 7.44 -20.82
CA ALA A 34 -17.38 8.53 -20.85
C ALA A 34 -17.99 9.74 -21.60
N PRO A 35 -17.91 10.97 -21.07
CA PRO A 35 -18.32 12.17 -21.79
C PRO A 35 -17.32 12.53 -22.90
N ARG A 36 -17.82 12.94 -24.07
CA ARG A 36 -17.03 13.50 -25.17
C ARG A 36 -16.36 14.80 -24.69
N MET A 37 -15.03 14.82 -24.62
CA MET A 37 -14.27 16.06 -24.48
C MET A 37 -14.10 16.75 -25.83
N VAL A 38 -14.37 18.05 -25.85
CA VAL A 38 -14.11 18.98 -26.96
C VAL A 38 -12.67 19.48 -26.85
N PRO A 39 -11.90 19.60 -27.95
CA PRO A 39 -10.52 20.06 -27.88
C PRO A 39 -10.47 21.58 -27.69
N VAL A 40 -9.75 22.04 -26.68
CA VAL A 40 -9.34 23.45 -26.51
C VAL A 40 -7.91 23.58 -27.03
N VAL A 41 -7.77 24.42 -28.05
CA VAL A 41 -6.49 24.84 -28.65
C VAL A 41 -5.94 26.02 -27.85
N GLY A 42 -4.67 26.01 -27.47
CA GLY A 42 -3.97 27.24 -27.08
C GLY A 42 -2.74 27.11 -26.17
N THR A 43 -1.56 27.36 -26.77
CA THR A 43 -0.32 27.95 -26.21
C THR A 43 0.31 27.26 -24.98
N GLY A 44 1.47 26.60 -25.05
CA GLY A 44 2.72 27.09 -25.63
C GLY A 44 3.70 27.52 -24.53
N LEU A 45 4.24 26.59 -23.74
CA LEU A 45 5.40 26.82 -22.89
C LEU A 45 6.49 25.79 -23.20
N ARG A 46 7.58 26.25 -23.81
CA ARG A 46 8.83 25.48 -23.99
C ARG A 46 9.58 25.44 -22.66
N MET A 47 9.84 24.24 -22.14
CA MET A 47 10.95 24.03 -21.20
C MET A 47 12.05 23.23 -21.89
N ALA A 48 13.27 23.75 -21.79
CA ALA A 48 14.48 23.17 -22.36
C ALA A 48 14.79 21.81 -21.73
N THR A 49 15.02 20.81 -22.57
CA THR A 49 15.47 19.47 -22.16
C THR A 49 17.00 19.41 -22.25
N ASN A 50 17.66 19.26 -21.10
CA ASN A 50 19.06 18.82 -21.09
C ASN A 50 19.13 17.36 -21.53
N LYS A 51 19.83 17.12 -22.64
CA LYS A 51 20.15 15.79 -23.17
C LYS A 51 21.20 15.14 -22.27
N GLY A 52 21.02 13.86 -21.97
CA GLY A 52 22.15 12.96 -21.71
C GLY A 52 22.24 12.35 -20.32
N THR A 53 21.19 11.68 -19.87
CA THR A 53 21.28 10.39 -19.15
C THR A 53 19.85 9.89 -18.95
N LYS A 54 19.49 8.75 -19.55
CA LYS A 54 18.25 8.06 -19.16
C LYS A 54 18.44 7.63 -17.71
N PRO A 55 17.58 8.02 -16.75
CA PRO A 55 17.69 7.48 -15.41
C PRO A 55 17.42 5.98 -15.53
N ASN A 56 18.37 5.17 -15.08
CA ASN A 56 18.18 3.73 -14.98
C ASN A 56 17.24 3.47 -13.79
N TRP A 57 15.93 3.46 -14.05
CA TRP A 57 14.89 3.24 -13.04
C TRP A 57 14.79 1.78 -12.55
N GLN A 58 15.64 0.87 -13.08
CA GLN A 58 15.57 -0.57 -12.78
C GLN A 58 16.25 -0.97 -11.46
N ASP A 59 16.97 -0.07 -10.79
CA ASP A 59 17.71 -0.38 -9.54
C ASP A 59 17.14 0.29 -8.28
N CYS A 60 15.93 0.85 -8.34
CA CYS A 60 15.35 1.51 -7.18
C CYS A 60 14.26 0.65 -6.53
N ASP A 61 14.44 0.41 -5.23
CA ASP A 61 13.45 0.11 -4.18
C ASP A 61 12.24 1.10 -4.13
N SER A 62 12.05 1.90 -5.19
CA SER A 62 11.04 2.94 -5.35
C SER A 62 9.60 2.43 -5.51
N GLN A 63 9.38 1.14 -5.76
CA GLN A 63 8.02 0.58 -5.73
C GLN A 63 7.47 0.56 -4.30
N HIS A 64 8.33 0.41 -3.28
CA HIS A 64 7.92 0.31 -1.88
C HIS A 64 7.66 1.67 -1.23
N ALA A 65 8.53 2.66 -1.51
CA ALA A 65 8.42 4.04 -1.01
C ALA A 65 7.14 4.76 -1.45
N TYR A 66 6.53 4.34 -2.56
CA TYR A 66 5.28 4.92 -3.06
C TYR A 66 4.11 4.65 -2.09
N THR A 67 4.04 3.46 -1.48
CA THR A 67 2.90 3.06 -0.65
C THR A 67 2.86 3.79 0.71
N TYR A 68 4.02 3.93 1.36
CA TYR A 68 4.15 4.63 2.64
C TYR A 68 3.86 6.14 2.48
N HIS A 69 4.53 6.81 1.53
CA HIS A 69 4.38 8.25 1.37
C HIS A 69 3.00 8.64 0.84
N GLU A 70 2.36 7.83 0.01
CA GLU A 70 0.97 8.08 -0.39
C GLU A 70 -0.02 7.92 0.76
N PHE A 71 0.14 6.87 1.58
CA PHE A 71 -0.69 6.68 2.76
C PHE A 71 -0.56 7.88 3.71
N GLU A 72 0.68 8.27 4.00
CA GLU A 72 1.00 9.44 4.79
C GLU A 72 0.35 10.70 4.21
N LYS A 73 0.54 10.97 2.90
CA LYS A 73 -0.07 12.12 2.21
C LYS A 73 -1.59 12.13 2.30
N GLN A 74 -2.25 10.98 2.23
CA GLN A 74 -3.71 10.90 2.30
C GLN A 74 -4.22 11.17 3.72
N VAL A 75 -3.56 10.61 4.73
CA VAL A 75 -3.91 10.88 6.13
C VAL A 75 -3.65 12.36 6.45
N TYR A 76 -2.49 12.91 6.07
CA TYR A 76 -2.21 14.34 6.25
C TYR A 76 -3.15 15.23 5.45
N GLY A 77 -3.48 14.88 4.20
CA GLY A 77 -4.40 15.61 3.34
C GLY A 77 -5.75 15.86 4.01
N ARG A 78 -6.28 14.85 4.72
CA ARG A 78 -7.52 14.96 5.51
C ARG A 78 -7.37 15.83 6.76
N MET A 79 -6.14 16.02 7.23
CA MET A 79 -5.81 16.79 8.43
C MET A 79 -5.45 18.26 8.14
N GLN A 80 -5.25 18.65 6.86
CA GLN A 80 -4.70 19.97 6.46
C GLN A 80 -5.49 21.19 6.97
N PHE A 81 -6.80 21.04 7.23
CA PHE A 81 -7.64 22.16 7.68
C PHE A 81 -7.58 22.41 9.18
N LYS A 82 -6.80 21.63 9.94
CA LYS A 82 -6.70 21.74 11.39
C LYS A 82 -5.32 22.21 11.81
N LYS A 83 -5.22 22.80 13.01
CA LYS A 83 -3.95 23.19 13.66
C LYS A 83 -3.17 21.96 14.13
N ILE A 84 -2.74 21.13 13.17
CA ILE A 84 -2.01 19.88 13.41
C ILE A 84 -0.55 20.08 13.06
N LYS A 85 0.34 19.66 13.98
CA LYS A 85 1.78 19.68 13.79
C LYS A 85 2.27 18.25 13.57
N ARG A 86 2.89 18.01 12.41
CA ARG A 86 3.67 16.78 12.14
C ARG A 86 4.95 16.79 12.96
N LEU A 87 5.27 15.65 13.57
CA LEU A 87 6.53 15.38 14.24
C LEU A 87 7.28 14.36 13.38
N SER A 88 8.38 14.77 12.76
CA SER A 88 9.19 13.92 11.88
C SER A 88 10.25 13.12 12.64
N GLU A 89 10.61 13.58 13.83
CA GLU A 89 11.62 12.96 14.67
C GLU A 89 11.36 13.26 16.15
N TYR A 90 11.97 12.46 17.02
CA TYR A 90 12.02 12.70 18.46
C TYR A 90 13.35 12.25 19.07
N ALA A 91 13.81 12.96 20.09
CA ALA A 91 14.94 12.52 20.91
C ALA A 91 14.43 11.62 22.04
N VAL A 92 15.27 10.66 22.44
CA VAL A 92 15.01 9.86 23.65
C VAL A 92 15.88 10.35 24.81
N SER A 93 15.35 10.23 26.01
CA SER A 93 16.05 10.58 27.26
C SER A 93 17.04 9.52 27.73
N ALA A 94 16.94 8.28 27.23
CA ALA A 94 17.77 7.16 27.64
C ALA A 94 19.05 6.99 26.80
N THR A 95 20.06 6.34 27.38
CA THR A 95 21.26 5.93 26.65
C THR A 95 20.93 4.85 25.63
N ARG A 96 21.76 4.75 24.59
CA ARG A 96 21.59 3.71 23.56
C ARG A 96 21.62 2.30 24.14
N ALA A 97 22.51 2.04 25.10
CA ALA A 97 22.61 0.74 25.76
C ALA A 97 21.32 0.35 26.49
N THR A 98 20.68 1.30 27.19
CA THR A 98 19.39 1.06 27.86
C THR A 98 18.28 0.77 26.86
N VAL A 99 18.20 1.53 25.77
CA VAL A 99 17.18 1.32 24.72
C VAL A 99 17.32 -0.06 24.09
N GLU A 100 18.55 -0.49 23.74
CA GLU A 100 18.78 -1.82 23.16
C GLU A 100 18.52 -2.96 24.16
N ALA A 101 18.87 -2.78 25.43
CA ALA A 101 18.57 -3.77 26.46
C ALA A 101 17.05 -3.96 26.64
N GLU A 102 16.29 -2.88 26.68
CA GLU A 102 14.83 -2.95 26.78
C GLU A 102 14.18 -3.48 25.50
N LYS A 103 14.74 -3.19 24.32
CA LYS A 103 14.32 -3.79 23.04
C LYS A 103 14.42 -5.31 23.08
N LYS A 104 15.57 -5.83 23.54
CA LYS A 104 15.78 -7.28 23.64
C LYS A 104 14.75 -7.92 24.58
N LYS A 105 14.49 -7.30 25.75
CA LYS A 105 13.45 -7.74 26.68
C LYS A 105 12.05 -7.68 26.05
N PHE A 106 11.75 -6.64 25.28
CA PHE A 106 10.49 -6.51 24.56
C PHE A 106 10.31 -7.67 23.58
N TYR A 107 11.30 -7.94 22.72
CA TYR A 107 11.20 -9.01 21.71
C TYR A 107 11.04 -10.41 22.30
N THR A 108 11.68 -10.71 23.44
CA THR A 108 11.50 -12.01 24.11
C THR A 108 10.08 -12.27 24.60
N ARG A 109 9.26 -11.22 24.75
CA ARG A 109 7.87 -11.33 25.21
C ARG A 109 6.86 -11.57 24.10
N PHE A 110 7.26 -11.38 22.84
CA PHE A 110 6.43 -11.61 21.66
C PHE A 110 6.93 -12.86 20.93
N PRO A 111 6.48 -14.06 21.32
CA PRO A 111 6.89 -15.30 20.67
C PRO A 111 6.42 -15.33 19.21
N HIS A 112 7.10 -16.13 18.39
CA HIS A 112 6.69 -16.36 17.01
C HIS A 112 5.43 -17.24 16.99
N PRO A 113 4.32 -16.80 16.35
CA PRO A 113 3.16 -17.66 16.13
C PRO A 113 3.52 -18.81 15.17
N ALA A 114 2.81 -19.93 15.27
CA ALA A 114 3.02 -21.07 14.38
C ALA A 114 2.86 -20.66 12.91
N GLY A 115 3.85 -20.99 12.07
CA GLY A 115 3.84 -20.65 10.64
C GLY A 115 4.05 -19.17 10.33
N PHE A 116 4.35 -18.33 11.32
CA PHE A 116 4.49 -16.88 11.13
C PHE A 116 5.76 -16.36 11.80
N ARG A 117 6.59 -15.64 11.04
CA ARG A 117 7.86 -15.09 11.53
C ARG A 117 7.80 -13.57 11.59
N TRP A 118 8.02 -13.00 12.78
CA TRP A 118 8.28 -11.57 12.94
C TRP A 118 9.53 -11.15 12.17
N SER A 119 9.44 -10.02 11.48
CA SER A 119 10.55 -9.30 10.87
C SER A 119 11.00 -8.21 11.83
N ASP A 120 12.19 -8.37 12.39
CA ASP A 120 12.76 -7.42 13.35
C ASP A 120 13.66 -6.37 12.70
N LYS A 121 13.59 -6.26 11.36
CA LYS A 121 14.34 -5.24 10.63
C LYS A 121 13.85 -3.87 11.07
N GLU A 122 14.69 -3.18 11.83
CA GLU A 122 14.42 -1.80 12.20
C GLU A 122 14.99 -0.88 11.13
N THR A 123 14.24 0.15 10.77
CA THR A 123 14.76 1.27 9.97
C THR A 123 15.96 1.84 10.72
N LYS A 124 17.12 1.91 10.07
CA LYS A 124 18.36 2.37 10.69
C LYS A 124 18.15 3.76 11.31
N MET A 125 18.75 4.02 12.47
CA MET A 125 18.80 5.38 13.03
C MET A 125 19.37 6.34 11.98
N THR A 126 18.68 7.44 11.72
CA THR A 126 19.13 8.52 10.85
C THR A 126 20.18 9.36 11.58
N GLY A 127 21.32 8.75 11.87
CA GLY A 127 22.53 9.51 12.17
C GLY A 127 23.25 9.86 10.87
N PRO A 128 24.07 10.92 10.83
CA PRO A 128 24.98 11.11 9.72
C PRO A 128 25.85 9.85 9.62
N GLU A 129 25.59 9.00 8.63
CA GLU A 129 26.50 7.94 8.19
C GLU A 129 27.71 8.63 7.53
N SER A 130 28.42 9.48 8.27
CA SER A 130 29.75 9.91 7.85
C SER A 130 30.59 8.65 7.84
N GLY A 131 31.06 8.24 6.66
CA GLY A 131 31.87 7.04 6.39
C GLY A 131 33.22 6.97 7.13
N THR A 132 33.38 7.68 8.23
CA THR A 132 34.47 7.55 9.18
C THR A 132 34.31 6.24 9.93
N LYS A 133 35.31 5.36 9.78
CA LYS A 133 35.47 4.08 10.49
C LYS A 133 34.94 4.19 11.93
N LYS A 134 34.04 3.28 12.32
CA LYS A 134 33.52 3.11 13.69
C LYS A 134 34.66 3.22 14.70
N SER A 135 34.88 4.41 15.27
CA SER A 135 35.56 4.48 16.55
C SER A 135 34.64 3.78 17.55
N LYS A 136 35.21 3.17 18.59
CA LYS A 136 34.43 2.66 19.74
C LYS A 136 33.57 3.83 20.26
N THR A 137 32.32 3.88 19.82
CA THR A 137 31.34 4.85 20.30
C THR A 137 31.13 4.60 21.78
N ASP A 138 31.27 5.64 22.59
CA ASP A 138 30.96 5.62 24.02
C ASP A 138 29.52 5.15 24.23
N ASP A 139 29.35 4.04 24.97
CA ASP A 139 28.04 3.46 25.29
C ASP A 139 27.15 4.41 26.12
N ASN A 140 27.72 5.49 26.66
CA ASN A 140 27.04 6.53 27.42
C ASN A 140 26.42 7.65 26.55
N GLN A 141 26.59 7.62 25.22
CA GLN A 141 25.96 8.63 24.37
C GLN A 141 24.43 8.46 24.36
N THR A 142 23.71 9.57 24.49
CA THR A 142 22.27 9.63 24.26
C THR A 142 21.98 9.06 22.88
N ALA A 143 20.99 8.16 22.77
CA ALA A 143 20.60 7.68 21.45
C ALA A 143 20.15 8.87 20.59
N GLY A 144 20.60 8.89 19.34
CA GLY A 144 20.29 9.97 18.40
C GLY A 144 18.78 10.14 18.17
N PRO A 145 18.36 11.19 17.45
CA PRO A 145 16.96 11.35 17.12
C PRO A 145 16.46 10.14 16.33
N PHE A 146 15.26 9.69 16.68
CA PHE A 146 14.55 8.64 15.97
C PHE A 146 13.55 9.25 15.02
N GLN A 147 13.52 8.74 13.79
CA GLN A 147 12.53 9.12 12.81
C GLN A 147 11.15 8.61 13.24
N CYS A 148 10.16 9.49 13.15
CA CYS A 148 8.75 9.13 13.25
C CYS A 148 8.24 8.75 11.87
N ASP A 149 7.37 7.75 11.79
CA ASP A 149 6.60 7.54 10.58
C ASP A 149 5.55 8.67 10.45
N MET A 150 4.48 8.61 11.26
CA MET A 150 3.40 9.59 11.20
C MET A 150 2.92 9.98 12.60
N TYR A 151 3.71 10.81 13.28
CA TYR A 151 3.34 11.32 14.60
C TYR A 151 2.73 12.71 14.44
N VAL A 152 1.56 12.91 15.02
CA VAL A 152 0.82 14.17 14.89
C VAL A 152 0.41 14.72 16.25
N ARG A 153 0.55 16.03 16.40
CA ARG A 153 0.09 16.77 17.57
C ARG A 153 -1.02 17.73 17.17
N GLY A 154 -2.11 17.72 17.93
CA GLY A 154 -3.24 18.60 17.66
C GLY A 154 -4.56 17.87 17.79
N GLU A 155 -5.63 18.53 17.39
CA GLU A 155 -6.98 17.98 17.50
C GLU A 155 -7.31 17.09 16.29
N VAL A 156 -7.27 15.77 16.49
CA VAL A 156 -7.42 14.75 15.45
C VAL A 156 -8.51 13.78 15.85
N SER A 157 -9.49 13.55 14.97
CA SER A 157 -10.41 12.42 15.11
C SER A 157 -9.82 11.25 14.33
N LEU A 158 -9.59 10.10 14.97
CA LEU A 158 -9.03 8.93 14.28
C LEU A 158 -9.93 8.47 13.13
N LYS A 159 -11.25 8.44 13.36
CA LYS A 159 -12.27 8.20 12.33
C LYS A 159 -12.05 9.03 11.08
N HIS A 160 -11.82 10.33 11.24
CA HIS A 160 -11.65 11.25 10.12
C HIS A 160 -10.26 11.11 9.47
N ALA A 161 -9.19 11.06 10.27
CA ALA A 161 -7.82 11.00 9.77
C ALA A 161 -7.57 9.76 8.91
N PHE A 162 -8.12 8.62 9.34
CA PHE A 162 -7.94 7.34 8.69
C PHE A 162 -9.21 6.84 7.98
N HIS A 163 -10.16 7.73 7.70
CA HIS A 163 -11.35 7.38 6.94
C HIS A 163 -10.95 6.77 5.59
N GLN A 164 -11.53 5.61 5.25
CA GLN A 164 -11.22 4.86 4.02
C GLN A 164 -9.77 4.37 3.89
N CYS A 165 -8.95 4.49 4.94
CA CYS A 165 -7.58 3.95 4.92
C CYS A 165 -7.57 2.43 5.15
N GLY A 166 -8.53 1.89 5.88
CA GLY A 166 -8.57 0.48 6.26
C GLY A 166 -9.63 0.15 7.30
N GLU A 167 -9.61 -1.10 7.77
CA GLU A 167 -10.40 -1.54 8.92
C GLU A 167 -9.54 -1.49 10.18
N GLY A 168 -9.93 -0.64 11.12
CA GLY A 168 -9.25 -0.50 12.41
C GLY A 168 -9.67 -1.62 13.36
N VAL A 169 -8.69 -2.37 13.85
CA VAL A 169 -8.89 -3.45 14.81
C VAL A 169 -8.23 -3.05 16.13
N PRO A 170 -9.00 -2.93 17.24
CA PRO A 170 -8.40 -2.65 18.54
C PRO A 170 -7.49 -3.82 18.94
N LEU A 171 -6.25 -3.50 19.31
CA LEU A 171 -5.28 -4.45 19.84
C LEU A 171 -5.34 -4.50 21.35
N HIS A 172 -5.38 -3.34 21.95
CA HIS A 172 -5.50 -3.19 23.39
C HIS A 172 -6.09 -1.81 23.63
N GLY A 173 -7.02 -1.73 24.56
CA GLY A 173 -7.45 -0.46 25.10
C GLY A 173 -6.95 -0.44 26.51
N GLY A 174 -6.14 0.55 26.89
CA GLY A 174 -5.67 0.77 28.27
C GLY A 174 -6.80 1.12 29.25
N PHE A 175 -7.89 0.35 29.21
CA PHE A 175 -9.10 0.49 29.98
C PHE A 175 -9.19 -0.68 30.96
N PRO A 176 -9.97 -0.51 32.05
CA PRO A 176 -10.29 -1.60 32.95
C PRO A 176 -10.75 -2.85 32.17
N PRO A 177 -10.44 -4.06 32.65
CA PRO A 177 -10.74 -5.32 31.96
C PRO A 177 -12.24 -5.56 31.66
N ASN A 178 -13.13 -4.73 32.20
CA ASN A 178 -14.58 -4.83 32.02
C ASN A 178 -15.14 -3.86 30.97
N ASP A 179 -14.35 -2.91 30.48
CA ASP A 179 -14.81 -1.95 29.48
C ASP A 179 -14.62 -2.53 28.07
N LEU A 180 -15.61 -2.31 27.21
CA LEU A 180 -15.46 -2.62 25.79
C LEU A 180 -14.29 -1.79 25.23
N PRO A 181 -13.42 -2.37 24.39
CA PRO A 181 -12.38 -1.61 23.75
C PRO A 181 -13.01 -0.43 22.99
N PRO A 182 -12.44 0.79 23.09
CA PRO A 182 -13.04 1.97 22.50
C PRO A 182 -13.20 1.72 21.01
N SER A 183 -14.36 2.13 20.49
CA SER A 183 -14.51 2.15 19.05
C SER A 183 -13.50 3.15 18.49
N TRP A 184 -12.99 2.82 17.31
CA TRP A 184 -12.22 3.74 16.50
C TRP A 184 -12.88 5.13 16.34
N ASP A 185 -14.21 5.14 16.35
CA ASP A 185 -15.04 6.32 16.21
C ASP A 185 -15.03 7.24 17.44
N ASP A 186 -14.72 6.69 18.61
CA ASP A 186 -14.79 7.39 19.90
C ASP A 186 -13.48 8.12 20.23
N VAL A 187 -12.42 7.83 19.49
CA VAL A 187 -11.09 8.35 19.78
C VAL A 187 -10.81 9.65 19.04
N SER A 188 -10.63 10.70 19.83
CA SER A 188 -10.15 12.00 19.37
C SER A 188 -9.07 12.54 20.28
N SER A 189 -8.06 13.18 19.70
CA SER A 189 -7.01 13.88 20.44
C SER A 189 -7.37 15.35 20.64
N LYS A 190 -6.90 15.92 21.74
CA LYS A 190 -6.97 17.36 22.04
C LYS A 190 -5.75 18.10 21.49
N ARG A 191 -5.80 19.43 21.49
CA ARG A 191 -4.74 20.32 20.95
C ARG A 191 -3.30 19.99 21.39
N ASN A 192 -3.11 19.52 22.63
CA ASN A 192 -1.79 19.24 23.21
C ASN A 192 -1.52 17.74 23.37
N GLU A 193 -2.37 16.90 22.80
CA GLU A 193 -2.17 15.45 22.77
C GLU A 193 -1.53 15.03 21.46
N VAL A 194 -0.92 13.85 21.48
CA VAL A 194 -0.28 13.24 20.31
C VAL A 194 -1.00 11.97 19.90
N VAL A 195 -1.06 11.74 18.58
CA VAL A 195 -1.39 10.44 18.02
C VAL A 195 -0.10 9.90 17.39
N LEU A 196 0.32 8.73 17.84
CA LEU A 196 1.52 8.05 17.36
C LEU A 196 1.10 7.01 16.32
N CYS A 197 1.57 7.13 15.09
CA CYS A 197 1.29 6.15 14.06
C CYS A 197 2.57 5.61 13.44
N GLU A 198 2.69 4.29 13.43
CA GLU A 198 3.72 3.52 12.73
C GLU A 198 3.12 2.82 11.52
N ILE A 199 3.86 2.73 10.42
CA ILE A 199 3.39 2.12 9.18
C ILE A 199 4.37 1.02 8.78
N ALA A 200 3.86 -0.18 8.60
CA ALA A 200 4.63 -1.36 8.23
C ALA A 200 4.14 -1.94 6.90
N GLU A 201 5.09 -2.32 6.04
CA GLU A 201 4.81 -2.90 4.72
C GLU A 201 4.25 -4.32 4.77
N THR A 202 4.53 -5.03 5.87
CA THR A 202 4.05 -6.40 6.06
C THR A 202 3.57 -6.58 7.50
N PRO A 203 2.61 -7.49 7.75
CA PRO A 203 2.20 -7.82 9.10
C PRO A 203 3.34 -8.41 9.94
N GLY A 204 4.34 -9.03 9.30
CA GLY A 204 5.53 -9.55 9.98
C GLY A 204 6.34 -8.47 10.70
N SER A 205 6.30 -7.23 10.22
CA SER A 205 7.01 -6.10 10.84
C SER A 205 6.28 -5.49 12.05
N MET A 206 5.09 -5.97 12.39
CA MET A 206 4.27 -5.43 13.48
C MET A 206 5.00 -5.40 14.82
N ARG A 207 5.74 -6.45 15.19
CA ARG A 207 6.52 -6.49 16.44
C ARG A 207 7.54 -5.35 16.53
N GLY A 208 8.26 -5.10 15.44
CA GLY A 208 9.22 -3.99 15.36
C GLY A 208 8.52 -2.63 15.52
N LYS A 209 7.35 -2.44 14.89
CA LYS A 209 6.59 -1.20 15.00
C LYS A 209 5.97 -0.98 16.38
N LEU A 210 5.50 -2.03 17.05
CA LEU A 210 5.07 -1.95 18.45
C LEU A 210 6.21 -1.53 19.38
N TRP A 211 7.43 -2.03 19.13
CA TRP A 211 8.60 -1.58 19.87
C TRP A 211 8.91 -0.10 19.63
N GLN A 212 8.78 0.40 18.40
CA GLN A 212 9.00 1.82 18.11
C GLN A 212 8.02 2.73 18.86
N LEU A 213 6.75 2.32 18.95
CA LEU A 213 5.72 3.00 19.75
C LEU A 213 6.01 2.91 21.26
N GLU A 214 6.36 1.73 21.77
CA GLU A 214 6.76 1.55 23.18
C GLU A 214 7.98 2.43 23.52
N ARG A 215 8.99 2.46 22.66
CA ARG A 215 10.17 3.31 22.83
C ARG A 215 9.79 4.79 22.86
N ALA A 216 8.92 5.23 21.95
CA ALA A 216 8.44 6.61 21.91
C ALA A 216 7.73 6.98 23.21
N LEU A 217 6.79 6.15 23.68
CA LEU A 217 6.03 6.43 24.91
C LEU A 217 6.90 6.38 26.17
N ARG A 218 7.86 5.45 26.22
CA ARG A 218 8.68 5.21 27.41
C ARG A 218 9.89 6.13 27.55
N PHE A 219 10.57 6.41 26.44
CA PHE A 219 11.82 7.16 26.44
C PHE A 219 11.74 8.48 25.68
N GLY A 220 10.67 8.71 24.92
CA GLY A 220 10.49 9.95 24.17
C GLY A 220 10.21 11.16 25.07
N PRO A 221 9.91 12.31 24.45
CA PRO A 221 9.64 13.55 25.16
C PRO A 221 8.41 13.44 26.09
N ASP A 222 8.37 14.24 27.15
CA ASP A 222 7.27 14.21 28.13
C ASP A 222 5.89 14.45 27.51
N ASP A 223 5.82 15.18 26.40
CA ASP A 223 4.55 15.39 25.71
C ASP A 223 3.98 14.12 25.05
N PHE A 224 4.78 13.07 24.85
CA PHE A 224 4.29 11.76 24.39
C PHE A 224 3.54 11.01 25.48
N LYS A 225 3.71 11.37 26.76
CA LYS A 225 2.89 10.84 27.86
C LYS A 225 1.42 11.25 27.74
N ARG A 226 1.11 12.27 26.92
CA ARG A 226 -0.24 12.70 26.55
C ARG A 226 -0.66 12.10 25.21
N CYS A 227 -0.37 10.82 25.01
CA CYS A 227 -0.77 10.09 23.82
C CYS A 227 -2.26 9.77 23.88
N ALA A 228 -3.02 10.31 22.93
CA ALA A 228 -4.44 10.02 22.78
C ALA A 228 -4.66 8.62 22.20
N ALA A 229 -3.78 8.19 21.29
CA ALA A 229 -3.81 6.86 20.71
C ALA A 229 -2.51 6.51 19.98
N ALA A 230 -2.25 5.21 19.93
CA ALA A 230 -1.23 4.60 19.11
C ALA A 230 -1.86 3.76 17.98
N VAL A 231 -1.31 3.84 16.78
CA VAL A 231 -1.82 3.13 15.60
C VAL A 231 -0.65 2.44 14.89
N VAL A 232 -0.84 1.17 14.53
CA VAL A 232 0.07 0.45 13.63
C VAL A 232 -0.69 0.17 12.34
N CYS A 233 -0.33 0.83 11.26
CA CYS A 233 -0.86 0.57 9.94
C CYS A 233 -0.07 -0.55 9.28
N LEU A 234 -0.75 -1.64 8.96
CA LEU A 234 -0.14 -2.84 8.38
C LEU A 234 -0.66 -3.02 6.98
N ASN A 235 0.25 -2.87 6.02
CA ASN A 235 0.03 -3.33 4.66
C ASN A 235 0.21 -4.85 4.61
N GLY A 236 -0.57 -5.54 3.79
CA GLY A 236 -0.47 -6.98 3.66
C GLY A 236 -1.74 -7.72 3.27
N GLU A 237 -1.59 -9.04 3.13
CA GLU A 237 -2.70 -9.99 3.07
C GLU A 237 -3.50 -9.95 4.37
N ARG A 238 -4.83 -10.00 4.27
CA ARG A 238 -5.72 -9.95 5.44
C ARG A 238 -5.48 -11.12 6.40
N GLU A 239 -5.24 -12.32 5.88
CA GLU A 239 -4.97 -13.51 6.70
C GLU A 239 -3.72 -13.34 7.56
N ARG A 240 -2.62 -12.83 6.97
CA ARG A 240 -1.38 -12.53 7.70
C ARG A 240 -1.57 -11.42 8.72
N PHE A 241 -2.39 -10.42 8.39
CA PHE A 241 -2.77 -9.37 9.34
C PHE A 241 -3.51 -9.95 10.54
N ASP A 242 -4.51 -10.80 10.31
CA ASP A 242 -5.32 -11.39 11.38
C ASP A 242 -4.44 -12.30 12.28
N ILE A 243 -3.52 -13.08 11.72
CA ILE A 243 -2.54 -13.87 12.49
C ILE A 243 -1.67 -12.96 13.37
N ALA A 244 -1.15 -11.87 12.83
CA ALA A 244 -0.30 -10.94 13.57
C ALA A 244 -1.07 -10.29 14.73
N VAL A 245 -2.30 -9.83 14.47
CA VAL A 245 -3.20 -9.25 15.48
C VAL A 245 -3.52 -10.27 16.58
N GLN A 246 -3.89 -11.50 16.22
CA GLN A 246 -4.22 -12.57 17.17
C GLN A 246 -3.03 -12.94 18.05
N ALA A 247 -1.81 -12.89 17.51
CA ALA A 247 -0.60 -13.17 18.28
C ALA A 247 -0.22 -12.04 19.25
N VAL A 248 -0.45 -10.78 18.87
CA VAL A 248 -0.08 -9.61 19.67
C VAL A 248 -1.05 -9.36 20.83
N ARG A 249 -2.36 -9.52 20.61
CA ARG A 249 -3.39 -9.24 21.62
C ARG A 249 -3.15 -9.89 22.99
N PRO A 250 -2.97 -11.22 23.10
CA PRO A 250 -2.81 -11.85 24.41
C PRO A 250 -1.52 -11.37 25.12
N VAL A 251 -0.46 -11.11 24.35
CA VAL A 251 0.80 -10.59 24.88
C VAL A 251 0.60 -9.21 25.50
N LEU A 252 -0.09 -8.29 24.81
CA LEU A 252 -0.35 -6.95 25.34
C LEU A 252 -1.23 -7.00 26.60
N SER A 253 -2.26 -7.84 26.61
CA SER A 253 -3.13 -8.00 27.79
C SER A 253 -2.41 -8.59 29.01
N GLN A 254 -1.35 -9.38 28.80
CA GLN A 254 -0.54 -9.97 29.88
C GLN A 254 0.57 -9.05 30.39
N LEU A 255 0.83 -7.92 29.72
CA LEU A 255 1.95 -7.04 30.00
C LEU A 255 1.49 -5.59 30.24
N PRO A 256 0.65 -5.34 31.26
CA PRO A 256 0.05 -4.02 31.52
C PRO A 256 1.08 -2.94 31.91
N TYR A 257 2.30 -3.34 32.21
CA TYR A 257 3.39 -2.42 32.54
C TYR A 257 4.05 -1.79 31.31
N LEU A 258 3.77 -2.29 30.10
CA LEU A 258 4.21 -1.65 28.86
C LEU A 258 3.49 -0.31 28.69
N GLU A 259 4.20 0.75 28.31
CA GLU A 259 3.59 2.07 28.12
C GLU A 259 2.57 2.05 26.97
N ILE A 260 2.83 1.28 25.91
CA ILE A 260 1.90 1.10 24.79
C ILE A 260 0.59 0.41 25.19
N ALA A 261 0.59 -0.36 26.27
CA ALA A 261 -0.62 -1.00 26.79
C ALA A 261 -1.49 -0.01 27.62
N LYS A 262 -0.96 1.17 27.98
CA LYS A 262 -1.71 2.17 28.76
C LYS A 262 -2.49 3.15 27.89
N VAL A 263 -2.33 3.07 26.57
CA VAL A 263 -2.98 3.96 25.60
C VAL A 263 -3.89 3.14 24.68
N PRO A 264 -4.94 3.75 24.09
CA PRO A 264 -5.70 3.11 23.02
C PRO A 264 -4.77 2.72 21.86
N LEU A 265 -4.64 1.43 21.59
CA LEU A 265 -3.77 0.88 20.56
C LEU A 265 -4.59 0.13 19.50
N PHE A 266 -4.38 0.51 18.24
CA PHE A 266 -5.08 -0.06 17.10
C PHE A 266 -4.13 -0.61 16.04
N ALA A 267 -4.52 -1.71 15.41
CA ALA A 267 -3.95 -2.18 14.16
C ALA A 267 -4.88 -1.80 13.02
N LEU A 268 -4.39 -1.06 12.03
CA LEU A 268 -5.15 -0.74 10.84
C LEU A 268 -4.69 -1.65 9.69
N TRP A 269 -5.58 -2.52 9.20
CA TRP A 269 -5.29 -3.26 7.98
C TRP A 269 -5.48 -2.37 6.77
N THR A 270 -4.43 -2.22 5.98
CA THR A 270 -4.49 -1.54 4.69
C THR A 270 -4.25 -2.59 3.61
N PRO A 271 -5.19 -2.82 2.66
CA PRO A 271 -4.93 -3.73 1.55
C PRO A 271 -3.71 -3.25 0.75
N TYR A 272 -2.95 -4.19 0.17
CA TYR A 272 -1.87 -3.88 -0.77
C TYR A 272 -2.35 -2.85 -1.79
N ARG A 273 -1.89 -1.60 -1.64
CA ARG A 273 -2.07 -0.55 -2.65
C ARG A 273 -1.24 -0.80 -3.90
N ASN A 274 -0.55 -1.94 -3.98
CA ASN A 274 0.05 -2.47 -5.20
C ASN A 274 -0.94 -2.59 -6.36
N VAL A 275 -2.25 -2.46 -6.17
CA VAL A 275 -3.17 -2.28 -7.31
C VAL A 275 -2.68 -1.18 -8.26
N TYR A 276 -2.10 -0.08 -7.77
CA TYR A 276 -1.53 0.94 -8.67
C TYR A 276 -0.24 0.50 -9.36
N ALA A 277 0.64 -0.24 -8.67
CA ALA A 277 1.85 -0.81 -9.26
C ALA A 277 1.50 -1.89 -10.30
N GLU A 278 0.56 -2.77 -9.98
CA GLU A 278 -0.01 -3.78 -10.88
C GLU A 278 -0.74 -3.13 -12.06
N ILE A 279 -1.51 -2.06 -11.84
CA ILE A 279 -2.12 -1.27 -12.93
C ILE A 279 -1.05 -0.66 -13.84
N GLN A 280 0.08 -0.18 -13.29
CA GLN A 280 1.19 0.35 -14.09
C GLN A 280 1.89 -0.75 -14.89
N VAL A 281 2.15 -1.91 -14.29
CA VAL A 281 2.69 -3.09 -14.99
C VAL A 281 1.73 -3.53 -16.09
N LEU A 282 0.43 -3.60 -15.80
CA LEU A 282 -0.61 -3.88 -16.79
C LEU A 282 -0.61 -2.83 -17.92
N HIS A 283 -0.44 -1.55 -17.60
CA HIS A 283 -0.36 -0.47 -18.59
C HIS A 283 0.84 -0.67 -19.53
N GLN A 284 2.01 -1.00 -18.99
CA GLN A 284 3.21 -1.31 -19.78
C GLN A 284 3.01 -2.55 -20.67
N HIS A 285 2.39 -3.60 -20.15
CA HIS A 285 2.06 -4.78 -20.95
C HIS A 285 1.06 -4.45 -22.08
N VAL A 286 0.07 -3.59 -21.81
CA VAL A 286 -0.89 -3.14 -22.82
C VAL A 286 -0.19 -2.32 -23.92
N GLU A 287 0.72 -1.41 -23.57
CA GLU A 287 1.51 -0.64 -24.56
C GLU A 287 2.40 -1.55 -25.42
N ALA A 288 3.04 -2.55 -24.81
CA ALA A 288 3.84 -3.53 -25.53
C ALA A 288 2.99 -4.37 -26.49
N LEU A 289 1.79 -4.81 -26.05
CA LEU A 289 0.85 -5.53 -26.90
C LEU A 289 0.33 -4.67 -28.06
N GLN A 290 0.02 -3.39 -27.83
CA GLN A 290 -0.39 -2.47 -28.88
C GLN A 290 0.71 -2.27 -29.93
N THR A 291 1.97 -2.17 -29.49
CA THR A 291 3.12 -2.07 -30.39
C THR A 291 3.27 -3.35 -31.22
N GLY A 292 3.18 -4.52 -30.58
CA GLY A 292 3.22 -5.81 -31.26
C GLY A 292 2.07 -5.99 -32.26
N GLN A 293 0.85 -5.57 -31.90
CA GLN A 293 -0.30 -5.59 -32.79
C GLN A 293 -0.12 -4.69 -34.01
N ALA A 294 0.42 -3.48 -33.83
CA ALA A 294 0.71 -2.56 -34.92
C ALA A 294 1.77 -3.14 -35.88
N GLN A 295 2.76 -3.85 -35.36
CA GLN A 295 3.75 -4.54 -36.20
C GLN A 295 3.11 -5.69 -36.97
N LEU A 296 2.33 -6.56 -36.32
CA LEU A 296 1.60 -7.64 -36.98
C LEU A 296 0.68 -7.13 -38.09
N GLN A 297 0.01 -5.98 -37.89
CA GLN A 297 -0.83 -5.37 -38.93
C GLN A 297 -0.02 -4.96 -40.16
N LYS A 298 1.21 -4.44 -39.99
CA LYS A 298 2.10 -4.12 -41.10
C LYS A 298 2.55 -5.38 -41.84
N ASP A 299 2.95 -6.40 -41.10
CA ASP A 299 3.45 -7.66 -41.68
C ASP A 299 2.34 -8.36 -42.49
N VAL A 300 1.11 -8.40 -41.97
CA VAL A 300 -0.07 -8.92 -42.70
C VAL A 300 -0.38 -8.06 -43.93
N GLY A 301 -0.22 -6.74 -43.85
CA GLY A 301 -0.36 -5.84 -44.99
C GLY A 301 0.61 -6.17 -46.12
N SER A 302 1.90 -6.31 -45.79
CA SER A 302 2.95 -6.70 -46.75
C SER A 302 2.66 -8.07 -47.38
N LEU A 303 2.28 -9.06 -46.56
CA LEU A 303 1.96 -10.40 -47.06
C LEU A 303 0.79 -10.37 -48.06
N LYS A 304 -0.21 -9.52 -47.82
CA LYS A 304 -1.34 -9.35 -48.74
C LYS A 304 -0.91 -8.79 -50.10
N GLU A 305 0.04 -7.85 -50.10
CA GLU A 305 0.65 -7.31 -51.33
C GLU A 305 1.44 -8.38 -52.07
N ASP A 306 2.28 -9.15 -51.37
CA ASP A 306 3.06 -10.24 -51.94
C ASP A 306 2.18 -11.30 -52.58
N VAL A 307 1.12 -11.74 -51.88
CA VAL A 307 0.15 -12.71 -52.41
C VAL A 307 -0.56 -12.17 -53.66
N SER A 308 -0.92 -10.88 -53.67
CA SER A 308 -1.55 -10.25 -54.84
C SER A 308 -0.60 -10.18 -56.04
N SER A 309 0.68 -9.88 -55.78
CA SER A 309 1.74 -9.89 -56.81
C SER A 309 1.97 -11.29 -57.38
N ILE A 310 2.07 -12.31 -56.51
CA ILE A 310 2.20 -13.71 -56.92
C ILE A 310 1.01 -14.14 -57.78
N LYS A 311 -0.22 -13.82 -57.36
CA LYS A 311 -1.44 -14.13 -58.12
C LYS A 311 -1.39 -13.53 -59.53
N THR A 312 -1.02 -12.27 -59.65
CA THR A 312 -0.93 -11.57 -60.95
C THR A 312 0.12 -12.22 -61.87
N LYS A 313 1.28 -12.57 -61.32
CA LYS A 313 2.34 -13.29 -62.05
C LYS A 313 1.87 -14.66 -62.52
N LEU A 314 1.15 -15.40 -61.68
CA LEU A 314 0.59 -16.70 -62.01
C LEU A 314 -0.45 -16.61 -63.14
N ASP A 315 -1.36 -15.64 -63.07
CA ASP A 315 -2.37 -15.41 -64.12
C ASP A 315 -1.71 -15.07 -65.48
N THR A 316 -0.60 -14.33 -65.44
CA THR A 316 0.20 -13.99 -66.62
C THR A 316 0.86 -15.23 -67.23
N LEU A 317 1.45 -16.09 -66.39
CA LEU A 317 2.07 -17.35 -66.82
C LEU A 317 1.04 -18.31 -67.42
N ILE A 318 -0.12 -18.47 -66.76
CA ILE A 318 -1.22 -19.30 -67.27
C ILE A 318 -1.66 -18.78 -68.64
N SER A 319 -1.86 -17.47 -68.79
CA SER A 319 -2.26 -16.87 -70.07
C SER A 319 -1.22 -17.07 -71.17
N ALA A 320 0.07 -17.09 -70.85
CA ALA A 320 1.13 -17.37 -71.80
C ALA A 320 1.16 -18.84 -72.24
N LEU A 321 0.90 -19.78 -71.32
CA LEU A 321 0.87 -21.22 -71.59
C LEU A 321 -0.39 -21.67 -72.34
N VAL A 322 -1.52 -20.99 -72.12
CA VAL A 322 -2.81 -21.33 -72.74
C VAL A 322 -2.96 -20.73 -74.15
N LYS A 323 -2.04 -19.88 -74.62
CA LYS A 323 -2.05 -19.45 -76.02
C LYS A 323 -1.96 -20.69 -76.91
N PRO A 324 -3.01 -21.03 -77.68
CA PRO A 324 -2.91 -22.11 -78.63
C PRO A 324 -1.86 -21.72 -79.67
N ASP A 325 -0.98 -22.66 -80.03
CA ASP A 325 -0.07 -22.52 -81.17
C ASP A 325 -0.89 -22.21 -82.43
N ALA A 326 -1.11 -20.93 -82.70
CA ALA A 326 -1.77 -20.43 -83.90
C ALA A 326 -0.90 -20.63 -85.16
N SER A 327 0.20 -21.39 -85.05
CA SER A 327 1.11 -21.72 -86.15
C SER A 327 0.86 -23.09 -86.80
N ASN A 328 -0.20 -23.83 -86.42
CA ASN A 328 -0.47 -25.17 -86.99
C ASN A 328 -1.62 -25.26 -88.00
N GLU A 329 -2.18 -24.14 -88.49
CA GLU A 329 -3.31 -24.16 -89.45
C GLU A 329 -2.96 -23.87 -90.92
N THR A 330 -1.69 -23.82 -91.31
CA THR A 330 -1.32 -23.75 -92.74
C THR A 330 -0.20 -24.71 -93.07
N LYS A 331 -0.55 -25.95 -93.44
CA LYS A 331 0.11 -26.69 -94.52
C LYS A 331 -0.75 -27.84 -95.03
#